data_AF-A0A5R9FUU7-F1
#
_entry.id   AF-A0A5R9FUU7-F1
#
_cell.length_a   1.000
_cell.length_b   1.000
_cell.length_c   1.000
_cell.angle_alpha   90.00
_cell.angle_beta   90.00
_cell.angle_gamma   90.00
#
_symmetry.space_group_name_H-M   'P 1'
#
loop_
_entity.id
_entity.type
_entity.pdbx_description
1 polymer ?
#
loop_
_entity_poly.entity_id
_entity_poly.type
_entity_poly.pdbx_seq_one_letter_code
_entity_poly.pdbx_strand_id
1 'polypeptide(L)'
;MADTVSIPADVAHAFAEAWCDSTITADVAASLGCTEVDALADLLRALGAEQAADEWVDAHAKDDDPGDGHFQGTVPEDVSLTADAMRWSPDPADTKDEG
;
A
#
# COMPACT_ATOMS: atom_id res chain seq x y z
N MET A 1 -28.27 4.13 -4.16
CA MET A 1 -28.12 2.79 -4.75
C MET A 1 -26.81 2.83 -5.51
N ALA A 2 -25.87 1.94 -5.23
CA ALA A 2 -24.63 1.90 -6.02
C ALA A 2 -25.01 1.56 -7.46
N ASP A 3 -24.55 2.37 -8.42
CA ASP A 3 -24.71 2.06 -9.84
C ASP A 3 -23.89 0.80 -10.13
N THR A 4 -24.58 -0.32 -10.37
CA THR A 4 -23.92 -1.59 -10.66
C THR A 4 -23.51 -1.64 -12.12
N VAL A 5 -22.21 -1.81 -12.37
CA VAL A 5 -21.67 -2.17 -13.69
C VAL A 5 -21.58 -3.68 -13.79
N SER A 6 -21.98 -4.25 -14.92
CA SER A 6 -21.86 -5.69 -15.19
C SER A 6 -20.61 -5.96 -16.02
N ILE A 7 -19.77 -6.90 -15.59
CA ILE A 7 -18.58 -7.35 -16.31
C ILE A 7 -18.91 -8.67 -17.02
N PRO A 8 -18.52 -8.86 -18.30
CA PRO A 8 -18.64 -10.15 -18.98
C PRO A 8 -17.88 -11.26 -18.24
N ALA A 9 -18.46 -12.45 -18.14
CA ALA A 9 -17.90 -13.53 -17.35
C ALA A 9 -16.52 -14.01 -17.85
N ASP A 10 -16.31 -14.02 -19.16
CA ASP A 10 -15.03 -14.35 -19.79
C ASP A 10 -13.93 -13.32 -19.44
N VAL A 11 -14.29 -12.04 -19.41
CA VAL A 11 -13.37 -10.96 -19.03
C VAL A 11 -13.00 -11.05 -17.55
N ALA A 12 -14.00 -11.30 -16.69
CA ALA A 12 -13.78 -11.50 -15.26
C ALA A 12 -12.90 -12.73 -14.98
N HIS A 13 -13.11 -13.82 -15.72
CA HIS A 13 -12.32 -15.03 -15.59
C HIS A 13 -10.87 -14.82 -16.02
N ALA A 14 -10.65 -14.19 -17.19
CA ALA A 14 -9.31 -13.89 -17.67
C ALA A 14 -8.53 -12.98 -16.71
N PHE A 15 -9.21 -12.03 -16.06
CA PHE A 15 -8.61 -11.23 -15.00
C PHE A 15 -8.22 -12.11 -13.81
N ALA A 16 -9.16 -12.91 -13.27
CA ALA A 16 -8.85 -13.77 -12.13
C ALA A 16 -7.69 -14.74 -12.43
N GLU A 17 -7.66 -15.36 -13.62
CA GLU A 17 -6.55 -16.24 -14.03
C GLU A 17 -5.19 -15.52 -14.04
N ALA A 18 -5.15 -14.29 -14.56
CA ALA A 18 -3.90 -13.52 -14.62
C ALA A 18 -3.40 -13.10 -13.23
N TRP A 19 -4.31 -12.79 -12.30
CA TRP A 19 -3.98 -12.21 -11.00
C TRP A 19 -4.00 -13.22 -9.84
N CYS A 20 -4.45 -14.46 -10.07
CA CYS A 20 -4.32 -15.56 -9.10
C CYS A 20 -3.03 -16.37 -9.28
N ASP A 21 -2.14 -15.98 -10.19
CA ASP A 21 -0.84 -16.62 -10.36
C ASP A 21 0.16 -16.10 -9.31
N SER A 22 0.40 -16.92 -8.28
CA SER A 22 1.38 -16.66 -7.20
C SER A 22 2.78 -16.25 -7.69
N THR A 23 3.18 -16.62 -8.92
CA THR A 23 4.50 -16.25 -9.45
C THR A 23 4.63 -14.76 -9.71
N ILE A 24 3.55 -14.11 -10.19
CA ILE A 24 3.58 -12.67 -10.45
C ILE A 24 3.41 -11.86 -9.17
N THR A 25 2.74 -12.43 -8.16
CA THR A 25 2.44 -11.73 -6.90
C THR A 25 3.72 -11.32 -6.19
N ALA A 26 4.71 -12.21 -6.09
CA ALA A 26 5.98 -11.90 -5.45
C ALA A 26 6.80 -10.81 -6.17
N ASP A 27 6.71 -10.76 -7.50
CA ASP A 27 7.48 -9.81 -8.32
C ASP A 27 6.82 -8.42 -8.38
N VAL A 28 5.49 -8.37 -8.29
CA VAL A 28 4.70 -7.16 -8.55
C VAL A 28 4.19 -6.50 -7.28
N ALA A 29 3.84 -7.26 -6.23
CA ALA A 29 3.17 -6.72 -5.05
C ALA A 29 3.97 -5.60 -4.36
N ALA A 30 5.30 -5.73 -4.26
CA ALA A 30 6.18 -4.70 -3.68
C ALA A 30 6.26 -3.40 -4.49
N SER A 31 5.86 -3.41 -5.77
CA SER A 31 5.90 -2.23 -6.65
C SER A 31 4.57 -1.45 -6.66
N LEU A 32 3.50 -2.04 -6.15
CA LEU A 32 2.20 -1.38 -6.02
C LEU A 32 2.17 -0.51 -4.76
N GLY A 33 1.33 0.52 -4.73
CA GLY A 33 0.99 1.22 -3.49
C GLY A 33 -0.15 0.53 -2.73
N CYS A 34 -0.27 0.80 -1.43
CA CYS A 34 -1.31 0.22 -0.57
C CYS A 34 -2.73 0.31 -1.16
N THR A 35 -3.13 1.48 -1.66
CA THR A 35 -4.46 1.67 -2.27
C THR A 35 -4.68 0.82 -3.52
N GLU A 36 -3.62 0.55 -4.29
CA GLU A 36 -3.72 -0.26 -5.50
C GLU A 36 -3.87 -1.74 -5.16
N VAL A 37 -3.14 -2.21 -4.14
CA VAL A 37 -3.25 -3.58 -3.62
C VAL A 37 -4.62 -3.82 -2.98
N ASP A 38 -5.14 -2.86 -2.22
CA ASP A 38 -6.49 -2.95 -1.64
C ASP A 38 -7.57 -3.06 -2.71
N ALA A 39 -7.50 -2.20 -3.73
CA ALA A 39 -8.46 -2.21 -4.83
C ALA A 39 -8.40 -3.53 -5.63
N LEU A 40 -7.20 -4.07 -5.83
CA LEU A 40 -7.00 -5.36 -6.47
C LEU A 40 -7.59 -6.50 -5.62
N ALA A 41 -7.28 -6.53 -4.33
CA ALA A 41 -7.75 -7.55 -3.40
C ALA A 41 -9.29 -7.53 -3.28
N ASP A 42 -9.90 -6.35 -3.22
CA ASP A 42 -11.36 -6.21 -3.20
C ASP A 42 -12.02 -6.75 -4.47
N LEU A 43 -11.42 -6.49 -5.64
CA LEU A 43 -11.92 -7.05 -6.89
C LEU A 43 -11.78 -8.58 -6.94
N LEU A 44 -10.64 -9.12 -6.48
CA LEU A 44 -10.43 -10.57 -6.40
C LEU A 44 -11.46 -11.24 -5.46
N ARG A 45 -11.74 -10.63 -4.30
CA ARG A 45 -12.81 -11.11 -3.39
C ARG A 45 -14.18 -11.06 -4.04
N ALA A 46 -14.51 -9.99 -4.77
CA ALA A 46 -15.77 -9.88 -5.51
C ALA A 46 -15.91 -10.95 -6.60
N LEU A 47 -14.79 -11.45 -7.14
CA LEU A 47 -14.73 -12.53 -8.11
C LEU A 47 -14.70 -13.94 -7.46
N GLY A 48 -14.67 -14.05 -6.13
CA GLY A 48 -14.60 -15.32 -5.39
C GLY A 48 -13.20 -15.92 -5.32
N ALA A 49 -12.17 -15.08 -5.38
CA ALA A 49 -10.75 -15.45 -5.29
C ALA A 49 -10.12 -14.91 -4.00
N GLU A 50 -10.71 -15.22 -2.84
CA GLU A 50 -10.31 -14.66 -1.54
C GLU A 50 -8.88 -15.04 -1.16
N GLN A 51 -8.45 -16.26 -1.46
CA GLN A 51 -7.09 -16.70 -1.16
C GLN A 51 -6.03 -15.89 -1.92
N ALA A 52 -6.28 -15.59 -3.20
CA ALA A 52 -5.37 -14.75 -3.98
C ALA A 52 -5.35 -13.32 -3.46
N ALA A 53 -6.52 -12.78 -3.08
CA ALA A 53 -6.62 -11.45 -2.48
C ALA A 53 -5.76 -11.30 -1.22
N ASP A 54 -5.79 -12.30 -0.33
CA ASP A 54 -4.97 -12.30 0.88
C ASP A 54 -3.47 -12.45 0.55
N GLU A 55 -3.12 -13.26 -0.44
CA GLU A 55 -1.73 -13.41 -0.91
C GLU A 55 -1.16 -12.08 -1.43
N TRP A 56 -1.95 -11.29 -2.17
CA TRP A 56 -1.53 -9.97 -2.64
C TRP A 56 -1.27 -8.99 -1.50
N VAL A 57 -2.14 -8.96 -0.49
CA VAL A 57 -1.96 -8.11 0.70
C VAL A 57 -0.74 -8.54 1.49
N ASP A 58 -0.58 -9.84 1.76
CA ASP A 58 0.56 -10.38 2.50
C ASP A 58 1.89 -10.21 1.76
N ALA A 59 1.90 -10.32 0.44
CA ALA A 59 3.10 -10.10 -0.37
C ALA A 59 3.51 -8.63 -0.37
N HIS A 60 2.55 -7.72 -0.47
CA HIS A 60 2.80 -6.28 -0.43
C HIS A 60 3.29 -5.82 0.95
N ALA A 61 2.66 -6.31 2.03
CA ALA A 61 2.99 -5.98 3.42
C ALA A 61 4.43 -6.34 3.84
N LYS A 62 5.10 -7.27 3.13
CA LYS A 62 6.47 -7.70 3.44
C LYS A 62 7.54 -6.66 3.10
N ASP A 63 7.26 -5.79 2.13
CA ASP A 63 8.20 -4.79 1.62
C ASP A 63 7.81 -3.36 2.02
N ASP A 64 6.80 -3.21 2.88
CA ASP A 64 6.27 -1.92 3.32
C ASP A 64 7.19 -1.23 4.34
N ASP A 65 7.28 0.10 4.29
CA ASP A 65 8.13 0.91 5.18
C ASP A 65 7.50 1.02 6.58
N PRO A 66 8.28 1.04 7.69
CA PRO A 66 7.78 1.32 9.03
C PRO A 66 7.06 2.68 9.13
N GLY A 67 5.75 2.67 8.87
CA GLY A 67 4.89 3.85 8.86
C GLY A 67 3.66 3.75 7.95
N ASP A 68 3.60 2.74 7.07
CA ASP A 68 2.45 2.50 6.19
C ASP A 68 1.44 1.51 6.81
N GLY A 69 0.19 1.56 6.37
CA GLY A 69 -0.97 0.87 6.92
C GLY A 69 -0.90 -0.65 6.86
N HIS A 70 -0.06 -1.22 6.00
CA HIS A 70 0.13 -2.67 5.89
C HIS A 70 1.46 -3.16 6.47
N PHE A 71 2.23 -2.30 7.15
CA PHE A 71 3.48 -2.72 7.79
C PHE A 71 3.26 -3.84 8.83
N GLN A 72 3.78 -5.03 8.53
CA GLN A 72 3.71 -6.21 9.41
C GLN A 72 5.02 -6.50 10.17
N GLY A 73 6.01 -5.62 10.11
CA GLY A 73 7.25 -5.76 10.88
C GLY A 73 7.08 -5.40 12.37
N THR A 74 7.94 -5.95 13.24
CA THR A 74 8.13 -5.39 14.59
C THR A 74 9.02 -4.15 14.47
N VAL A 75 8.44 -2.95 14.62
CA VAL A 75 9.24 -1.76 14.90
C VAL A 75 9.92 -1.95 16.27
N PRO A 76 11.26 -1.84 16.37
CA PRO A 76 11.89 -1.73 17.69
C PRO A 76 11.38 -0.45 18.38
N GLU A 77 11.14 -0.49 19.69
CA GLU A 77 10.49 0.59 20.47
C GLU A 77 11.24 1.94 20.49
N ASP A 78 12.37 2.07 19.78
CA ASP A 78 13.24 3.25 19.75
C ASP A 78 12.98 4.21 18.56
N VAL A 79 12.06 3.88 17.64
CA VAL A 79 11.69 4.76 16.50
C VAL A 79 10.28 5.34 16.61
N SER A 80 9.73 5.43 17.82
CA SER A 80 8.55 6.27 18.08
C SER A 80 8.95 7.74 17.96
N LEU A 81 8.92 8.27 16.73
CA LEU A 81 8.95 9.69 16.46
C LEU A 81 7.71 10.31 17.09
N THR A 82 7.82 10.71 18.36
CA THR A 82 6.81 11.56 19.00
C THR A 82 6.57 12.77 18.13
N ALA A 83 5.30 13.14 17.93
CA ALA A 83 4.81 14.24 17.10
C ALA A 83 5.38 15.65 17.44
N ASP A 84 6.33 15.76 18.37
CA ASP A 84 6.99 17.00 18.80
C ASP A 84 8.19 17.40 17.92
N ALA A 85 8.68 16.51 17.04
CA ALA A 85 9.87 16.77 16.23
C ALA A 85 9.65 17.70 15.02
N MET A 86 8.39 18.01 14.67
CA MET A 86 8.05 18.87 13.52
C MET A 86 7.75 20.33 13.90
N ARG A 87 8.36 20.85 14.97
CA ARG A 87 8.28 22.30 15.25
C ARG A 87 9.34 23.05 14.46
N TRP A 88 8.97 23.44 13.24
CA TRP A 88 9.72 24.43 12.44
C TRP A 88 9.99 25.69 13.29
N SER A 89 11.26 26.06 13.44
CA SER A 89 11.68 27.34 13.99
C SER A 89 12.35 28.15 12.89
N PRO A 90 11.98 29.43 12.69
CA PRO A 90 12.66 30.27 11.70
C PRO A 90 14.07 30.63 12.19
N ASP A 91 15.03 30.60 11.27
CA ASP A 91 16.40 31.08 11.46
C ASP A 91 16.39 32.61 11.73
N PRO A 92 17.19 33.13 12.69
CA PRO A 92 17.29 34.58 12.88
C PRO A 92 17.98 35.24 11.69
N ALA A 93 17.36 36.31 11.19
CA ALA A 93 17.85 37.12 10.08
C ALA A 93 19.33 37.53 10.26
N ASP A 94 20.11 37.30 9.20
CA ASP A 94 21.44 37.84 8.95
C ASP A 94 21.40 39.38 9.03
N THR A 95 21.73 39.94 10.19
CA THR A 95 22.06 41.37 10.29
C THR A 95 23.53 41.53 9.96
N LYS A 96 23.83 41.93 8.71
CA LYS A 96 25.11 42.52 8.33
C LYS A 96 25.39 43.72 9.23
N ASP A 97 26.41 43.60 10.06
CA ASP A 97 27.07 44.71 10.74
C ASP A 97 28.14 45.26 9.79
N GLU A 98 27.95 46.51 9.34
CA GLU A 98 28.91 47.26 8.55
C GLU A 98 29.96 47.87 9.46
N GLY A 99 31.24 47.62 9.16
CA GLY A 99 32.41 48.26 9.76
C GLY A 99 33.38 48.74 8.70
#